data_AF-A0A174AY14-F1
#
_entry.id   AF-A0A174AY14-F1
#
_cell.length_a   1.000
_cell.length_b   1.000
_cell.length_c   1.000
_cell.angle_alpha   90.00
_cell.angle_beta   90.00
_cell.angle_gamma   90.00
#
_symmetry.space_group_name_H-M   'P 1'
#
loop_
_entity.id
_entity.type
_entity.pdbx_description
1 polymer ?
#
loop_
_entity_poly.entity_id
_entity_poly.type
_entity_poly.pdbx_seq_one_letter_code
_entity_poly.pdbx_strand_id
1 'polypeptide(L)'
;MEEKNIKITINVECSEKSSVKKEQIAGYLLRAIAGVTANNKCLITNYVCEINEKNDDKLQEKYITGKPKLTKDEKSFLDGLDPSWSYMLRNGKGQLYLARKVESMYGSNFKYLYLEGITNAKFDFVEAEGESWFIDDLRKLEVKDEAD
;
A
#
# COMPACT_ATOMS: atom_id res chain seq x y z
N MET A 1 29.99 -3.89 38.32
CA MET A 1 28.77 -4.60 37.88
C MET A 1 29.08 -5.14 36.49
N GLU A 2 29.05 -6.45 36.32
CA GLU A 2 29.42 -7.11 35.07
C GLU A 2 28.34 -6.81 34.01
N GLU A 3 28.72 -6.23 32.87
CA GLU A 3 27.78 -5.96 31.77
C GLU A 3 27.37 -7.29 31.12
N LYS A 4 26.15 -7.73 31.42
CA LYS A 4 25.57 -8.94 30.83
C LYS A 4 24.95 -8.58 29.48
N ASN A 5 25.75 -8.70 28.42
CA ASN A 5 25.31 -8.49 27.04
C ASN A 5 24.71 -9.79 26.48
N ILE A 6 23.55 -9.67 25.81
CA ILE A 6 22.88 -10.78 25.11
C ILE A 6 22.88 -10.44 23.62
N LYS A 7 23.43 -11.34 22.78
CA LYS A 7 23.40 -11.22 21.32
C LYS A 7 22.45 -12.25 20.73
N ILE A 8 21.52 -11.79 19.92
CA ILE A 8 20.54 -12.63 19.22
C ILE A 8 20.67 -12.37 17.72
N THR A 9 20.61 -13.42 16.90
CA THR A 9 20.59 -13.34 15.43
C THR A 9 19.45 -14.21 14.92
N ILE A 10 18.58 -13.62 14.09
CA ILE A 10 17.36 -14.27 13.59
C ILE A 10 17.37 -14.17 12.07
N ASN A 11 17.38 -15.31 11.40
CA ASN A 11 17.19 -15.40 9.95
C ASN A 11 15.74 -15.76 9.66
N VAL A 12 15.08 -15.02 8.77
CA VAL A 12 13.67 -15.21 8.45
C VAL A 12 13.50 -15.36 6.95
N GLU A 13 12.97 -16.50 6.54
CA GLU A 13 12.61 -16.78 5.16
C GLU A 13 11.09 -16.63 4.99
N CYS A 14 10.68 -15.80 4.03
CA CYS A 14 9.28 -15.58 3.73
C CYS A 14 8.89 -16.40 2.50
N SER A 15 7.84 -17.21 2.60
CA SER A 15 7.30 -17.91 1.43
C SER A 15 6.62 -16.93 0.46
N GLU A 16 6.61 -17.27 -0.83
CA GLU A 16 5.91 -16.50 -1.89
C GLU A 16 4.39 -16.34 -1.65
N LYS A 17 3.82 -17.15 -0.74
CA LYS A 17 2.40 -17.11 -0.37
C LYS A 17 2.11 -16.23 0.87
N SER A 18 3.12 -15.53 1.40
CA SER A 18 2.93 -14.66 2.55
C SER A 18 1.98 -13.52 2.19
N SER A 19 0.89 -13.36 2.95
CA SER A 19 -0.02 -12.22 2.84
C SER A 19 0.52 -10.93 3.45
N VAL A 20 1.72 -10.98 4.05
CA VAL A 20 2.35 -9.88 4.77
C VAL A 20 3.69 -9.55 4.11
N LYS A 21 3.94 -8.26 3.88
CA LYS A 21 5.20 -7.76 3.29
C LYS A 21 6.38 -8.01 4.22
N LYS A 22 7.58 -8.21 3.68
CA LYS A 22 8.79 -8.55 4.46
C LYS A 22 9.13 -7.48 5.50
N GLU A 23 8.90 -6.21 5.18
CA GLU A 23 9.14 -5.06 6.06
C GLU A 23 8.19 -5.09 7.27
N GLN A 24 6.94 -5.50 7.05
CA GLN A 24 5.96 -5.63 8.12
C GLN A 24 6.34 -6.76 9.07
N ILE A 25 6.86 -7.88 8.53
CA ILE A 25 7.37 -9.01 9.33
C ILE A 25 8.56 -8.55 10.18
N ALA A 26 9.52 -7.82 9.60
CA ALA A 26 10.64 -7.23 10.35
C ALA A 26 10.16 -6.32 11.50
N GLY A 27 9.17 -5.47 11.23
CA GLY A 27 8.56 -4.61 12.25
C GLY A 27 7.86 -5.38 13.38
N TYR A 28 7.14 -6.46 13.07
CA TYR A 28 6.51 -7.30 14.08
C TYR A 28 7.52 -8.01 14.97
N LEU A 29 8.61 -8.52 14.39
CA LEU A 29 9.68 -9.17 15.13
C LEU A 29 10.39 -8.18 16.06
N LEU A 30 10.72 -6.99 15.57
CA LEU A 30 11.33 -5.95 16.40
C LEU A 30 10.41 -5.56 17.55
N ARG A 31 9.11 -5.41 17.31
CA ARG A 31 8.13 -5.09 18.35
C ARG A 31 8.06 -6.18 19.43
N ALA A 32 8.07 -7.45 19.03
CA ALA A 32 8.06 -8.57 19.98
C ALA A 32 9.30 -8.56 20.87
N ILE A 33 10.49 -8.39 20.28
CA ILE A 33 11.76 -8.30 21.03
C ILE A 33 11.75 -7.09 21.96
N ALA A 34 11.38 -5.91 21.46
CA ALA A 34 11.34 -4.69 22.23
C ALA A 34 10.40 -4.79 23.44
N GLY A 35 9.24 -5.46 23.29
CA GLY A 35 8.33 -5.71 24.40
C GLY A 35 8.95 -6.56 25.50
N VAL A 36 9.64 -7.65 25.14
CA VAL A 36 10.34 -8.51 26.10
C VAL A 36 11.49 -7.74 26.78
N THR A 37 12.27 -7.01 26.01
CA THR A 37 13.40 -6.21 26.51
C THR A 37 12.92 -5.15 27.51
N ALA A 38 11.87 -4.39 27.18
CA ALA A 38 11.32 -3.35 28.06
C ALA A 38 10.77 -3.93 29.37
N ASN A 39 10.03 -5.05 29.31
CA ASN A 39 9.45 -5.70 30.49
C ASN A 39 10.50 -6.25 31.47
N ASN A 40 11.73 -6.50 30.99
CA ASN A 40 12.82 -7.05 31.80
C ASN A 40 13.91 -6.03 32.13
N LYS A 41 13.63 -4.72 31.95
CA LYS A 41 14.59 -3.62 32.22
C LYS A 41 15.89 -3.75 31.42
N CYS A 42 15.81 -4.33 30.22
CA CYS A 42 16.91 -4.39 29.27
C CYS A 42 16.80 -3.23 28.27
N LEU A 43 17.88 -2.96 27.52
CA LEU A 43 17.91 -1.96 26.46
C LEU A 43 18.41 -2.61 25.17
N ILE A 44 17.74 -2.33 24.04
CA ILE A 44 18.28 -2.68 22.73
C ILE A 44 19.34 -1.63 22.39
N THR A 45 20.61 -2.03 22.39
CA THR A 45 21.74 -1.13 22.14
C THR A 45 22.17 -1.10 20.67
N ASN A 46 21.79 -2.12 19.89
CA ASN A 46 22.05 -2.18 18.46
C ASN A 46 20.94 -3.00 17.75
N TYR A 47 20.55 -2.58 16.57
CA TYR A 47 19.64 -3.29 15.68
C TYR A 47 20.06 -3.08 14.23
N VAL A 48 20.28 -4.18 13.51
CA VAL A 48 20.58 -4.17 12.08
C VAL A 48 19.56 -5.08 11.40
N CYS A 49 18.93 -4.58 10.34
CA CYS A 49 17.98 -5.33 9.53
C CYS A 49 18.40 -5.24 8.07
N GLU A 50 18.65 -6.40 7.47
CA GLU A 50 18.95 -6.54 6.06
C GLU A 50 17.81 -7.34 5.42
N ILE A 51 17.03 -6.67 4.58
CA ILE A 51 15.97 -7.31 3.80
C ILE A 51 16.54 -7.51 2.40
N ASN A 52 17.01 -8.74 2.14
CA ASN A 52 17.51 -9.11 0.83
C ASN A 52 16.33 -9.47 -0.07
N GLU A 53 16.08 -8.66 -1.08
CA GLU A 53 15.20 -9.01 -2.18
C GLU A 53 16.03 -9.64 -3.30
N LYS A 54 15.59 -10.80 -3.81
CA LYS A 54 15.91 -11.11 -5.21
C LYS A 54 15.18 -10.02 -6.00
N ASN A 55 15.92 -9.10 -6.59
CA ASN A 55 15.40 -7.92 -7.30
C ASN A 55 14.07 -8.19 -8.00
N ASP A 56 12.99 -7.67 -7.43
CA ASP A 56 11.81 -7.28 -8.19
C ASP A 56 11.99 -5.77 -8.45
N ASP A 57 12.71 -5.46 -9.53
CA ASP A 57 13.11 -4.09 -9.91
C ASP A 57 11.93 -3.08 -9.95
N LYS A 58 10.68 -3.57 -9.99
CA LYS A 58 9.44 -2.77 -10.01
C LYS A 58 9.14 -2.06 -8.70
N LEU A 59 9.52 -2.60 -7.53
CA LEU A 59 9.20 -1.97 -6.24
C LEU A 59 10.13 -0.80 -5.93
N GLN A 60 11.42 -0.89 -6.28
CA GLN A 60 12.35 0.22 -6.10
C GLN A 60 11.99 1.42 -6.99
N GLU A 61 11.53 1.19 -8.22
CA GLU A 61 11.11 2.28 -9.10
C GLU A 61 9.93 3.08 -8.51
N LYS A 62 8.96 2.41 -7.84
CA LYS A 62 7.79 3.03 -7.19
C LYS A 62 8.14 3.89 -5.96
N TYR A 63 9.24 3.58 -5.26
CA TYR A 63 9.77 4.41 -4.17
C TYR A 63 10.69 5.54 -4.67
N ILE A 64 11.35 5.36 -5.82
CA ILE A 64 12.26 6.34 -6.42
C ILE A 64 11.52 7.38 -7.29
N THR A 65 10.39 7.03 -7.90
CA THR A 65 9.65 7.92 -8.84
C THR A 65 8.64 8.88 -8.20
N GLY A 66 8.52 8.90 -6.86
CA GLY A 66 7.59 9.79 -6.15
C GLY A 66 6.12 9.35 -6.28
N LYS A 67 5.24 9.97 -5.49
CA LYS A 67 3.79 9.70 -5.59
C LYS A 67 3.31 9.98 -7.02
N PRO A 68 2.41 9.15 -7.59
CA PRO A 68 1.89 9.41 -8.93
C PRO A 68 1.20 10.77 -8.98
N LYS A 69 1.40 11.49 -10.09
CA LYS A 69 0.72 12.76 -10.36
C LYS A 69 -0.48 12.53 -11.28
N LEU A 70 -1.59 13.21 -10.99
CA LEU A 70 -2.80 13.18 -11.79
C LEU A 70 -2.66 14.07 -13.03
N THR A 71 -3.32 13.68 -14.11
CA THR A 71 -3.65 14.60 -15.21
C THR A 71 -4.82 15.51 -14.82
N LYS A 72 -5.04 16.60 -15.58
CA LYS A 72 -6.20 17.48 -15.36
C LYS A 72 -7.53 16.74 -15.52
N ASP A 73 -7.62 15.84 -16.50
CA ASP A 73 -8.83 15.04 -16.74
C ASP A 73 -9.11 14.07 -15.59
N GLU A 74 -8.08 13.40 -15.07
CA GLU A 74 -8.21 12.52 -13.90
C GLU A 74 -8.62 13.30 -12.65
N LYS A 75 -8.05 14.48 -12.43
CA LYS A 75 -8.43 15.35 -11.32
C LYS A 75 -9.88 15.82 -11.44
N SER A 76 -10.27 16.30 -12.62
CA SER A 76 -11.63 16.74 -12.91
C SER A 76 -12.64 15.61 -12.70
N PHE A 77 -12.31 14.38 -13.14
CA PHE A 77 -13.13 13.20 -12.87
C PHE A 77 -13.30 12.93 -11.37
N LEU A 78 -12.22 12.96 -10.59
CA LEU A 78 -12.27 12.72 -9.14
C LEU A 78 -13.04 13.79 -8.37
N ASP A 79 -12.97 15.05 -8.83
CA ASP A 79 -13.67 16.18 -8.22
C ASP A 79 -15.18 16.14 -8.53
N GLY A 80 -15.57 15.65 -9.71
CA GLY A 80 -16.96 15.42 -10.09
C GLY A 80 -17.56 14.09 -9.58
N LEU A 81 -16.74 13.21 -8.99
CA LEU A 81 -17.17 11.88 -8.58
C LEU A 81 -18.01 11.92 -7.30
N ASP A 82 -19.15 11.20 -7.32
CA ASP A 82 -20.01 11.01 -6.15
C ASP A 82 -19.18 10.46 -4.97
N PRO A 83 -19.21 11.12 -3.79
CA PRO A 83 -18.37 10.77 -2.64
C PRO A 83 -18.72 9.43 -1.99
N SER A 84 -19.85 8.81 -2.37
CA SER A 84 -20.19 7.45 -1.92
C SER A 84 -19.29 6.36 -2.51
N TRP A 85 -18.52 6.65 -3.56
CA TRP A 85 -17.51 5.74 -4.10
C TRP A 85 -16.24 5.76 -3.25
N SER A 86 -15.85 4.60 -2.73
CA SER A 86 -14.77 4.50 -1.75
C SER A 86 -13.43 4.10 -2.37
N TYR A 87 -13.47 3.25 -3.40
CA TYR A 87 -12.27 2.66 -3.99
C TYR A 87 -12.28 2.76 -5.52
N MET A 88 -11.09 2.86 -6.09
CA MET A 88 -10.79 2.64 -7.50
C MET A 88 -9.87 1.43 -7.66
N LEU A 89 -10.20 0.56 -8.59
CA LEU A 89 -9.49 -0.70 -8.85
C LEU A 89 -9.35 -0.94 -10.35
N ARG A 90 -8.38 -1.78 -10.72
CA ARG A 90 -8.24 -2.32 -12.07
C ARG A 90 -8.28 -3.85 -12.03
N ASN A 91 -9.09 -4.46 -12.90
CA ASN A 91 -9.18 -5.93 -12.97
C ASN A 91 -8.05 -6.50 -13.83
N GLY A 92 -7.88 -7.83 -13.83
CA GLY A 92 -6.88 -8.51 -14.66
C GLY A 92 -7.07 -8.34 -16.18
N LYS A 93 -8.20 -7.77 -16.63
CA LYS A 93 -8.44 -7.40 -18.04
C LYS A 93 -8.05 -5.94 -18.34
N GLY A 94 -7.50 -5.22 -17.37
CA GLY A 94 -7.13 -3.81 -17.49
C GLY A 94 -8.29 -2.82 -17.37
N GLN A 95 -9.51 -3.27 -17.03
CA GLN A 95 -10.67 -2.40 -16.93
C GLN A 95 -10.69 -1.70 -15.57
N LEU A 96 -10.85 -0.37 -15.58
CA LEU A 96 -10.94 0.45 -14.38
C LEU A 96 -12.37 0.47 -13.87
N TYR A 97 -12.55 0.30 -12.56
CA TYR A 97 -13.86 0.32 -11.93
C TYR A 97 -13.83 0.89 -10.52
N LEU A 98 -14.97 1.45 -10.11
CA LEU A 98 -15.19 1.96 -8.76
C LEU A 98 -15.89 0.92 -7.92
N ALA A 99 -15.60 0.91 -6.62
CA ALA A 99 -16.32 0.09 -5.65
C ALA A 99 -16.82 0.94 -4.47
N ARG A 100 -18.06 0.70 -4.05
CA ARG A 100 -18.60 1.24 -2.79
C ARG A 100 -19.23 0.15 -1.97
N LYS A 101 -19.05 0.25 -0.66
CA LYS A 101 -19.73 -0.62 0.31
C LYS A 101 -21.19 -0.20 0.39
N VAL A 102 -22.08 -1.16 0.38
CA VAL A 102 -23.52 -0.97 0.58
C VAL A 102 -23.95 -1.86 1.72
N GLU A 103 -24.57 -1.27 2.72
CA GLU A 103 -25.19 -2.03 3.80
C GLU A 103 -26.53 -2.59 3.33
N SER A 104 -26.77 -3.85 3.67
CA SER A 104 -28.04 -4.52 3.45
C SER A 104 -28.48 -5.23 4.72
N MET A 105 -29.76 -5.58 4.80
CA MET A 105 -30.31 -6.36 5.92
C MET A 105 -29.63 -7.73 6.09
N TYR A 106 -28.91 -8.22 5.08
CA TYR A 106 -28.23 -9.52 5.08
C TYR A 106 -26.70 -9.41 5.18
N GLY A 107 -26.18 -8.22 5.52
CA GLY A 107 -24.76 -7.94 5.66
C GLY A 107 -24.25 -6.87 4.69
N SER A 108 -22.94 -6.65 4.69
CA SER A 108 -22.31 -5.68 3.80
C SER A 108 -21.93 -6.31 2.46
N ASN A 109 -22.34 -5.67 1.37
CA ASN A 109 -21.97 -6.04 0.01
C ASN A 109 -21.25 -4.86 -0.69
N PHE A 110 -20.75 -5.08 -1.89
CA PHE A 110 -20.16 -4.03 -2.72
C PHE A 110 -20.97 -3.82 -3.99
N LYS A 111 -21.11 -2.56 -4.40
CA LYS A 111 -21.52 -2.18 -5.75
C LYS A 111 -20.28 -1.79 -6.55
N TYR A 112 -20.28 -2.15 -7.83
CA TYR A 112 -19.21 -1.85 -8.76
C TYR A 112 -19.71 -1.02 -9.94
N LEU A 113 -18.89 -0.10 -10.43
CA LEU A 113 -19.14 0.69 -11.63
C LEU A 113 -17.91 0.66 -12.53
N TYR A 114 -18.02 0.03 -13.71
CA TYR A 114 -16.98 0.04 -14.72
C TYR A 114 -16.94 1.39 -15.44
N LEU A 115 -15.74 1.95 -15.62
CA LEU A 115 -15.55 3.30 -16.15
C LEU A 115 -15.35 3.34 -17.67
N GLU A 116 -15.26 2.18 -18.31
CA GLU A 116 -15.18 2.05 -19.77
C GLU A 116 -16.41 2.71 -20.43
N GLY A 117 -16.17 3.68 -21.31
CA GLY A 117 -17.21 4.47 -21.97
C GLY A 117 -17.85 5.57 -21.12
N ILE A 118 -17.45 5.74 -19.85
CA ILE A 118 -17.93 6.82 -18.97
C ILE A 118 -16.96 8.00 -18.96
N THR A 119 -15.66 7.73 -18.96
CA THR A 119 -14.61 8.74 -18.91
C THR A 119 -13.39 8.34 -19.75
N ASN A 120 -12.63 9.33 -20.20
CA ASN A 120 -11.33 9.15 -20.85
C ASN A 120 -10.17 9.13 -19.84
N ALA A 121 -10.44 9.44 -18.57
CA ALA A 121 -9.43 9.41 -17.50
C ALA A 121 -8.92 7.99 -17.30
N LYS A 122 -7.60 7.79 -17.44
CA LYS A 122 -7.01 6.45 -17.55
C LYS A 122 -6.57 5.86 -16.23
N PHE A 123 -5.99 6.66 -15.34
CA PHE A 123 -5.39 6.23 -14.07
C PHE A 123 -4.40 5.09 -14.29
N ASP A 124 -3.42 5.29 -15.17
CA ASP A 124 -2.47 4.25 -15.61
C ASP A 124 -1.63 3.67 -14.46
N PHE A 125 -1.47 4.41 -13.36
CA PHE A 125 -0.76 3.97 -12.16
C PHE A 125 -1.58 3.04 -11.24
N VAL A 126 -2.87 2.86 -11.50
CA VAL A 126 -3.72 1.88 -10.78
C VAL A 126 -3.48 0.52 -11.42
N GLU A 127 -2.62 -0.29 -10.80
CA GLU A 127 -2.23 -1.62 -11.28
C GLU A 127 -3.36 -2.65 -11.11
N ALA A 128 -3.35 -3.68 -11.96
CA ALA A 128 -4.27 -4.81 -11.85
C ALA A 128 -3.86 -5.74 -10.70
N GLU A 129 -4.84 -6.45 -10.13
CA GLU A 129 -4.63 -7.54 -9.16
C GLU A 129 -3.79 -7.17 -7.93
N GLY A 130 -4.42 -6.54 -6.94
CA GLY A 130 -3.89 -6.51 -5.55
C GLY A 130 -3.79 -5.13 -4.91
N GLU A 131 -3.94 -4.03 -5.67
CA GLU A 131 -3.87 -2.69 -5.11
C GLU A 131 -5.16 -1.89 -5.39
N SER A 132 -5.98 -1.71 -4.36
CA SER A 132 -7.09 -0.76 -4.40
C SER A 132 -6.62 0.62 -3.96
N TRP A 133 -6.98 1.65 -4.70
CA TRP A 133 -6.76 3.03 -4.29
C TRP A 133 -7.99 3.60 -3.61
N PHE A 134 -7.82 4.22 -2.45
CA PHE A 134 -8.87 5.02 -1.83
C PHE A 134 -9.08 6.29 -2.65
N ILE A 135 -10.34 6.58 -3.00
CA ILE A 135 -10.68 7.80 -3.76
C ILE A 135 -10.20 9.07 -3.03
N ASP A 136 -10.30 9.09 -1.70
CA ASP A 136 -9.85 10.23 -0.89
C ASP A 136 -8.34 10.45 -0.95
N ASP A 137 -7.55 9.40 -1.11
CA ASP A 137 -6.10 9.54 -1.25
C ASP A 137 -5.73 9.95 -2.68
N LEU A 138 -6.45 9.45 -3.68
CA LEU A 138 -6.31 9.93 -5.06
C LEU A 138 -6.57 11.42 -5.16
N ARG A 139 -7.59 11.94 -4.48
CA ARG A 139 -7.94 13.38 -4.48
C ARG A 139 -6.83 14.30 -3.96
N LYS A 140 -5.92 13.77 -3.13
CA LYS A 140 -4.79 14.48 -2.53
C LYS A 140 -3.52 14.43 -3.38
N LEU A 141 -3.51 13.66 -4.48
CA LEU A 141 -2.36 13.60 -5.37
C LEU A 141 -2.16 14.93 -6.09
N GLU A 142 -0.91 15.29 -6.32
CA GLU A 142 -0.54 16.47 -7.10
C GLU A 142 -0.99 16.30 -8.55
N VAL A 143 -1.38 17.40 -9.19
CA VAL A 143 -1.66 17.43 -10.62
C VAL A 143 -0.35 17.71 -11.36
N LYS A 144 -0.14 17.07 -12.50
CA LYS A 144 1.00 17.37 -13.39
C LYS A 144 0.86 18.82 -13.86
N ASP A 145 1.92 19.60 -13.67
CA ASP A 145 2.06 20.89 -14.34
C ASP A 145 2.19 20.61 -15.84
N GLU A 146 1.29 21.19 -16.64
CA GLU A 146 1.49 21.18 -18.09
C GLU A 146 2.70 22.07 -18.37
N ALA A 147 3.70 21.52 -19.04
CA ALA A 147 4.72 22.35 -19.66
C ALA A 147 4.01 23.18 -20.75
N ASP A 148 4.10 24.51 -20.61
CA ASP A 148 3.64 25.49 -21.60
C ASP A 148 4.23 25.24 -23.00
#